data_AF-A0A353Y0U2-F1
#
_entry.id   AF-A0A353Y0U2-F1
#
_cell.length_a   1.000
_cell.length_b   1.000
_cell.length_c   1.000
_cell.angle_alpha   90.00
_cell.angle_beta   90.00
_cell.angle_gamma   90.00
#
_symmetry.space_group_name_H-M   'P 1'
#
loop_
_entity.id
_entity.type
_entity.pdbx_description
1 polymer ?
#
loop_
_entity_poly.entity_id
_entity_poly.type
_entity_poly.pdbx_seq_one_letter_code
_entity_poly.pdbx_strand_id
1 'polypeptide(L)'
;MKQYKKMLMAAIAGAFVLGLSTGALAGKPGMEKCTGIVKAGMNDCGTSKHACAGQATADGDAEEWVYVPEGTCEKLVGGKVKAAKK
;
A
#
# COMPACT_ATOMS: atom_id res chain seq x y z
N MET A 1 15.10 -33.64 -38.64
CA MET A 1 14.29 -32.72 -37.81
C MET A 1 13.22 -33.47 -37.01
N LYS A 2 13.56 -34.12 -35.88
CA LYS A 2 12.54 -34.74 -34.99
C LYS A 2 13.00 -35.11 -33.57
N GLN A 3 14.13 -34.59 -33.07
CA GLN A 3 14.69 -35.01 -31.77
C GLN A 3 15.08 -33.86 -30.82
N TYR A 4 14.59 -32.64 -31.04
CA TYR A 4 14.85 -31.48 -30.17
C TYR A 4 13.71 -31.22 -29.17
N LYS A 5 12.63 -32.01 -29.23
CA LYS A 5 11.37 -31.76 -28.53
C LYS A 5 11.32 -32.31 -27.10
N LYS A 6 12.44 -32.84 -26.58
CA LYS A 6 12.50 -33.51 -25.25
C LYS A 6 13.37 -32.77 -24.22
N MET A 7 13.73 -31.52 -24.45
CA MET A 7 14.40 -30.68 -23.45
C MET A 7 13.62 -29.39 -23.19
N LEU A 8 12.33 -29.51 -22.92
CA LEU A 8 11.53 -28.41 -22.37
C LEU A 8 10.67 -28.89 -21.20
N MET A 9 11.34 -29.50 -20.22
CA MET A 9 10.84 -29.61 -18.86
C MET A 9 11.77 -28.78 -17.98
N ALA A 10 11.88 -27.49 -18.31
CA ALA A 10 12.52 -26.52 -17.43
C ALA A 10 11.47 -26.07 -16.42
N ALA A 11 11.74 -26.39 -15.16
CA ALA A 11 10.90 -26.14 -14.00
C ALA A 11 10.39 -24.69 -13.94
N ILE A 12 9.08 -24.52 -13.87
CA ILE A 12 8.48 -23.30 -13.29
C ILE A 12 7.86 -23.71 -11.96
N ALA A 13 8.74 -24.11 -11.04
CA ALA A 13 8.49 -24.05 -9.61
C ALA A 13 9.10 -22.71 -9.15
N GLY A 14 8.38 -21.61 -9.36
CA GLY A 14 8.83 -20.27 -9.02
C GLY A 14 7.86 -19.65 -8.04
N ALA A 15 8.17 -19.83 -6.75
CA ALA A 15 7.54 -19.29 -5.55
C ALA A 15 6.55 -18.12 -5.77
N PHE A 16 5.28 -18.36 -5.45
CA PHE A 16 4.38 -17.28 -5.03
C PHE A 16 4.96 -16.76 -3.71
N VAL A 17 5.80 -15.72 -3.78
CA VAL A 17 6.26 -15.00 -2.59
C VAL A 17 5.02 -14.32 -2.03
N LEU A 18 4.44 -14.93 -0.99
CA LEU A 18 3.38 -14.32 -0.21
C LEU A 18 3.94 -12.99 0.31
N GLY A 19 3.40 -11.89 -0.22
CA GLY A 19 3.74 -10.56 0.22
C GLY A 19 3.64 -10.49 1.74
N LEU A 20 4.74 -10.06 2.37
CA LEU A 20 4.76 -9.77 3.80
C LEU A 20 3.61 -8.80 4.10
N SER A 21 2.52 -9.33 4.63
CA SER A 21 1.46 -8.54 5.22
C SER A 21 2.00 -7.98 6.53
N THR A 22 2.71 -6.86 6.45
CA THR A 22 2.95 -6.02 7.62
C THR A 22 1.57 -5.63 8.13
N GLY A 23 1.15 -6.27 9.23
CA GLY A 23 -0.20 -6.19 9.75
C GLY A 23 -0.72 -4.76 9.81
N ALA A 24 -2.03 -4.60 9.61
CA ALA A 24 -2.71 -3.32 9.72
C ALA A 24 -2.19 -2.59 10.97
N LEU A 25 -1.54 -1.45 10.76
CA LEU A 25 -1.04 -0.59 11.83
C LEU A 25 -2.27 -0.01 12.56
N ALA A 26 -2.83 -0.80 13.47
CA ALA A 26 -3.72 -0.32 14.50
C ALA A 26 -2.97 0.77 15.27
N GLY A 27 -3.62 1.92 15.46
CA GLY A 27 -3.00 3.19 15.78
C GLY A 27 -1.87 3.07 16.81
N LYS A 28 -0.62 3.14 16.36
CA LYS A 28 0.53 3.27 17.25
C LYS A 28 0.45 4.66 17.88
N PRO A 29 0.67 4.80 19.20
CA PRO A 29 0.80 6.10 19.83
C PRO A 29 1.84 6.97 19.12
N GLY A 30 1.55 8.26 18.91
CA GLY A 30 2.48 9.19 18.25
C GLY A 30 2.45 9.15 16.72
N MET A 31 1.48 8.45 16.11
CA MET A 31 1.37 8.31 14.66
C MET A 31 -0.06 8.58 14.19
N GLU A 32 -0.20 9.31 13.08
CA GLU A 32 -1.46 9.75 12.49
C GLU A 32 -1.62 9.31 11.04
N LYS A 33 -2.87 9.18 10.59
CA LYS A 33 -3.19 8.92 9.18
C LYS A 33 -3.30 10.25 8.45
N CYS A 34 -2.46 10.48 7.45
CA CYS A 34 -2.46 11.69 6.64
C CYS A 34 -3.05 11.43 5.25
N THR A 35 -4.15 12.08 4.92
CA THR A 35 -4.83 11.95 3.61
C THR A 35 -4.56 13.14 2.70
N GLY A 36 -4.92 13.00 1.42
CA GLY A 36 -4.91 14.10 0.44
C GLY A 36 -3.54 14.44 -0.16
N ILE A 37 -2.47 13.78 0.30
CA ILE A 37 -1.09 13.98 -0.16
C ILE A 37 -0.44 12.72 -0.75
N VAL A 38 -1.20 11.64 -0.85
CA VAL A 38 -0.69 10.32 -1.23
C VAL A 38 -0.50 10.24 -2.74
N LYS A 39 0.65 9.74 -3.21
CA LYS A 39 0.85 9.47 -4.64
C LYS A 39 0.14 8.18 -5.07
N ALA A 40 -0.20 8.10 -6.35
CA ALA A 40 -0.70 6.87 -6.96
C ALA A 40 0.23 5.70 -6.65
N GLY A 41 -0.35 4.59 -6.21
CA GLY A 41 0.37 3.37 -5.82
C GLY A 41 1.17 3.48 -4.51
N MET A 42 1.00 4.54 -3.71
CA MET A 42 1.80 4.77 -2.49
C MET A 42 0.95 4.94 -1.22
N ASN A 43 -0.31 4.48 -1.22
CA ASN A 43 -1.15 4.47 -0.02
C ASN A 43 -0.85 3.30 0.91
N ASP A 44 -1.19 3.48 2.18
CA ASP A 44 -1.30 2.40 3.16
C ASP A 44 -2.66 1.67 3.07
N CYS A 45 -2.71 0.46 3.63
CA CYS A 45 -3.89 -0.42 3.63
C CYS A 45 -5.12 0.21 4.30
N GLY A 46 -6.33 -0.12 3.83
CA GLY A 46 -7.56 0.18 4.57
C GLY A 46 -8.21 1.52 4.21
N THR A 47 -8.67 1.63 2.97
CA THR A 47 -9.69 2.58 2.51
C THR A 47 -11.00 1.83 2.21
N SER A 48 -12.09 2.53 1.90
CA SER A 48 -13.34 1.90 1.47
C SER A 48 -13.27 1.36 0.04
N LYS A 49 -12.36 1.90 -0.78
CA LYS A 49 -12.14 1.49 -2.17
C LYS A 49 -11.36 0.18 -2.26
N HIS A 50 -10.41 -0.01 -1.36
CA HIS A 50 -9.58 -1.20 -1.34
C HIS A 50 -8.91 -1.47 0.01
N ALA A 51 -8.61 -2.75 0.23
CA ALA A 51 -8.01 -3.21 1.47
C ALA A 51 -6.48 -3.04 1.53
N CYS A 52 -5.79 -3.10 0.39
CA CYS A 52 -4.32 -3.22 0.37
C CYS A 52 -3.59 -1.91 0.08
N ALA A 53 -2.34 -1.84 0.53
CA ALA A 53 -1.40 -0.78 0.22
C ALA A 53 -1.04 -0.79 -1.28
N GLY A 54 -0.65 0.37 -1.78
CA GLY A 54 -0.22 0.56 -3.16
C GLY A 54 -1.31 0.41 -4.24
N GLN A 55 -2.58 0.62 -3.87
CA GLN A 55 -3.73 0.51 -4.76
C GLN A 55 -4.37 1.87 -5.13
N ALA A 56 -3.84 2.97 -4.59
CA ALA A 56 -4.24 4.32 -4.98
C ALA A 56 -4.10 4.51 -6.49
N THR A 57 -5.17 4.90 -7.16
CA THR A 57 -5.20 5.05 -8.62
C THR A 57 -4.80 6.43 -9.10
N ALA A 58 -4.79 7.43 -8.21
CA ALA A 58 -4.47 8.82 -8.52
C ALA A 58 -3.68 9.48 -7.39
N ASP A 59 -2.90 10.50 -7.75
CA ASP A 59 -2.24 11.38 -6.79
C ASP A 59 -3.29 12.23 -6.05
N GLY A 60 -3.09 12.40 -4.74
CA GLY A 60 -3.87 13.32 -3.90
C GLY A 60 -5.30 12.89 -3.62
N ASP A 61 -5.64 11.62 -3.81
CA ASP A 61 -6.98 11.13 -3.48
C ASP A 61 -7.30 11.36 -1.99
N ALA A 62 -8.50 11.87 -1.72
CA ALA A 62 -8.90 12.33 -0.40
C ALA A 62 -9.08 11.21 0.63
N GLU A 63 -9.29 9.97 0.17
CA GLU A 63 -9.47 8.82 1.04
C GLU A 63 -8.18 8.03 1.26
N GLU A 64 -7.27 8.12 0.29
CA GLU A 64 -5.94 7.54 0.36
C GLU A 64 -5.12 8.22 1.44
N TRP A 65 -4.41 7.41 2.21
CA TRP A 65 -3.65 7.87 3.36
C TRP A 65 -2.29 7.18 3.47
N VAL A 66 -1.37 7.87 4.14
CA VAL A 66 -0.09 7.32 4.60
C VAL A 66 0.05 7.54 6.10
N TYR A 67 0.73 6.63 6.78
CA TYR A 67 0.98 6.71 8.20
C TYR A 67 2.24 7.51 8.50
N VAL A 68 2.10 8.58 9.28
CA VAL A 68 3.19 9.52 9.56
C VAL A 68 3.24 9.82 11.06
N PRO A 69 4.35 10.33 11.59
CA PRO A 69 4.38 10.83 12.97
C PRO A 69 3.36 11.94 13.17
N GLU A 70 2.76 12.01 14.36
CA GLU A 70 1.80 13.06 14.74
C GLU A 70 2.32 14.47 14.44
N GLY A 71 1.44 15.33 13.94
CA GLY A 71 1.76 16.72 13.55
C GLY A 71 2.60 16.85 12.28
N THR A 72 2.89 15.75 11.57
CA THR A 72 3.54 15.80 10.26
C THR A 72 2.54 16.24 9.19
N CYS A 73 1.30 15.75 9.24
CA CYS A 73 0.32 15.97 8.19
C CYS A 73 -0.04 17.45 8.02
N GLU A 74 -0.15 18.19 9.13
CA GLU A 74 -0.45 19.63 9.12
C GLU A 74 0.66 20.49 8.49
N LYS A 75 1.89 19.96 8.44
CA LYS A 75 3.03 20.64 7.81
C LYS A 75 3.08 20.45 6.29
N LEU A 76 2.23 19.57 5.75
CA LEU A 76 2.19 19.24 4.33
C LEU A 76 1.06 20.01 3.65
N VAL A 77 1.36 20.67 2.54
CA VAL A 77 0.36 21.35 1.72
C VAL A 77 -0.68 20.33 1.25
N GLY A 78 -1.96 20.57 1.57
CA GLY A 78 -3.06 19.67 1.23
C GLY A 78 -3.26 18.48 2.18
N GLY A 79 -2.39 18.30 3.18
CA GLY A 79 -2.49 17.25 4.18
C GLY A 79 -3.71 17.41 5.08
N LYS A 80 -4.42 16.32 5.33
CA LYS A 80 -5.52 16.28 6.30
C LYS A 80 -5.39 15.07 7.23
N VAL A 81 -5.44 15.32 8.53
CA VAL A 81 -5.45 14.25 9.52
C VAL A 81 -6.81 13.54 9.45
N LYS A 82 -6.80 12.25 9.13
CA LYS A 82 -8.00 11.42 9.22
C LYS A 82 -8.24 11.12 10.69
N ALA A 83 -9.31 11.69 11.25
CA ALA A 83 -9.70 11.46 12.65
C ALA A 83 -9.75 9.94 12.93
N ALA A 84 -9.00 9.49 13.93
CA ALA A 84 -9.14 8.13 14.43
C ALA A 84 -10.57 7.98 14.94
N LYS A 85 -11.33 7.03 14.39
CA LYS A 85 -12.60 6.64 15.03
C LYS A 85 -12.24 6.13 16.42
N LYS A 86 -12.71 6.84 17.45
CA LYS A 86 -12.64 6.37 18.85
C LYS A 86 -13.34 5.04 19.00
#